data_AF-A0A269TJF5-F1
#
_entry.id   AF-A0A269TJF5-F1
#
_cell.length_a   1.000
_cell.length_b   1.000
_cell.length_c   1.000
_cell.angle_alpha   90.00
_cell.angle_beta   90.00
_cell.angle_gamma   90.00
#
_symmetry.space_group_name_H-M   'P 1'
#
loop_
_entity.id
_entity.type
_entity.pdbx_description
1 polymer ?
#
loop_
_entity_poly.entity_id
_entity_poly.type
_entity_poly.pdbx_seq_one_letter_code
_entity_poly.pdbx_strand_id
1 'polypeptide(L)'
;TTIPNASVEVTLVANGANDTNGTLKVKVVLKATSATTTTYYKQNGDKGAATDAVEVTISGFTTSKGAISKWYSESVRDASVATNETLKVKKPSAVTAEELKSLFTAPATLTGSTVELEVVADSANDVSGNLKLKVTLKQGDNFFKEDGSTVLAADKSTAGKTVTISGFVASDANAAKAQAWYTGEVQDQIVEGTLATKKASVISETTDKTELDKLFALPTGDDTFNPEATIEYSDLKANDYTGSLSLTVALKVGNKYYDKDGNQLDAAKGEKVELTGFADYKEAIKTWYAAVVNKTATEDLKSKAASTATSDEIKALFTAPVQTTLPNSEFSVSLTADDAKGEVSVKVVFSATVDSTKMNFNENGSLDEGETATGKTVKVSGFKNTSAEQEQAAKTWYDALPSTFAADTESAKKLASEFKT
;
A
#
# COMPACT_ATOMS: atom_id res chain seq x y z
N THR A 1 41.87 -67.43 -47.78
CA THR A 1 42.68 -66.98 -48.92
C THR A 1 42.33 -65.53 -49.21
N THR A 2 43.30 -64.62 -49.18
CA THR A 2 43.07 -63.19 -49.49
C THR A 2 43.09 -63.01 -51.01
N ILE A 3 42.10 -62.30 -51.58
CA ILE A 3 42.12 -61.91 -52.99
C ILE A 3 43.02 -60.66 -53.10
N PRO A 4 44.16 -60.71 -53.81
CA PRO A 4 45.02 -59.55 -53.97
C PRO A 4 44.27 -58.40 -54.66
N ASN A 5 44.52 -57.16 -54.23
CA ASN A 5 43.90 -55.95 -54.78
C ASN A 5 42.36 -55.93 -54.76
N ALA A 6 41.75 -56.60 -53.78
CA ALA A 6 40.30 -56.58 -53.60
C ALA A 6 39.82 -55.28 -52.96
N SER A 7 38.70 -54.75 -53.45
CA SER A 7 37.97 -53.63 -52.87
C SER A 7 36.47 -53.86 -53.00
N VAL A 8 35.70 -53.09 -52.25
CA VAL A 8 34.24 -53.12 -52.30
C VAL A 8 33.76 -51.92 -53.10
N GLU A 9 32.85 -52.18 -54.04
CA GLU A 9 32.09 -51.12 -54.70
C GLU A 9 30.70 -51.02 -54.07
N VAL A 10 30.34 -49.79 -53.67
CA VAL A 10 29.05 -49.48 -53.04
C VAL A 10 28.32 -48.48 -53.93
N THR A 11 27.10 -48.80 -54.31
CA THR A 11 26.20 -47.89 -55.03
C THR A 11 24.92 -47.68 -54.24
N LEU A 12 24.42 -46.45 -54.23
CA LEU A 12 23.16 -46.12 -53.56
C LEU A 12 21.98 -46.75 -54.31
N VAL A 13 21.05 -47.36 -53.58
CA VAL A 13 19.78 -47.78 -54.16
C VAL A 13 18.90 -46.54 -54.32
N ALA A 14 18.32 -46.34 -55.51
CA ALA A 14 17.35 -45.28 -55.73
C ALA A 14 16.16 -45.43 -54.76
N ASN A 15 15.79 -44.36 -54.06
CA ASN A 15 14.81 -44.38 -52.95
C ASN A 15 15.16 -45.39 -51.83
N GLY A 16 16.43 -45.72 -51.66
CA GLY A 16 16.92 -46.64 -50.65
C GLY A 16 17.03 -46.04 -49.24
N ALA A 17 17.00 -44.71 -49.13
CA ALA A 17 16.96 -44.02 -47.84
C ALA A 17 15.55 -44.11 -47.23
N ASN A 18 15.48 -44.47 -45.95
CA ASN A 18 14.26 -44.49 -45.17
C ASN A 18 14.52 -43.79 -43.83
N ASP A 19 14.21 -42.50 -43.80
CA ASP A 19 14.44 -41.62 -42.65
C ASP A 19 13.49 -41.93 -41.48
N THR A 20 12.38 -42.63 -41.74
CA THR A 20 11.47 -43.09 -40.68
C THR A 20 12.11 -44.19 -39.85
N ASN A 21 12.78 -45.14 -40.51
CA ASN A 21 13.42 -46.28 -39.86
C ASN A 21 14.93 -46.07 -39.61
N GLY A 22 15.51 -44.97 -40.09
CA GLY A 22 16.94 -44.68 -39.94
C GLY A 22 17.80 -45.70 -40.67
N THR A 23 17.37 -46.08 -41.88
CA THR A 23 18.04 -47.10 -42.70
C THR A 23 18.37 -46.61 -44.10
N LEU A 24 19.47 -47.09 -44.67
CA LEU A 24 19.87 -46.85 -46.07
C LEU A 24 20.14 -48.17 -46.78
N LYS A 25 19.54 -48.35 -47.96
CA LYS A 25 19.83 -49.48 -48.84
C LYS A 25 20.96 -49.13 -49.81
N VAL A 26 21.95 -50.00 -49.86
CA VAL A 26 23.09 -49.92 -50.79
C VAL A 26 23.28 -51.24 -51.52
N LYS A 27 23.76 -51.19 -52.76
CA LYS A 27 24.24 -52.37 -53.48
C LYS A 27 25.74 -52.50 -53.29
N VAL A 28 26.18 -53.68 -52.85
CA VAL A 28 27.57 -53.98 -52.52
C VAL A 28 28.06 -55.12 -53.40
N VAL A 29 29.19 -54.91 -54.10
CA VAL A 29 29.85 -55.96 -54.88
C VAL A 29 31.35 -55.96 -54.61
N LEU A 30 31.93 -57.16 -54.49
CA LEU A 30 33.38 -57.32 -54.35
C LEU A 30 34.02 -57.25 -55.74
N LYS A 31 35.09 -56.45 -55.88
CA LYS A 31 35.89 -56.38 -57.10
C LYS A 31 37.37 -56.54 -56.81
N ALA A 32 38.11 -57.08 -57.76
CA ALA A 32 39.57 -57.06 -57.75
C ALA A 32 40.07 -56.50 -59.09
N THR A 33 41.05 -55.59 -59.02
CA THR A 33 41.61 -54.94 -60.21
C THR A 33 43.08 -55.29 -60.35
N SER A 34 43.47 -55.76 -61.53
CA SER A 34 44.86 -56.05 -61.89
C SER A 34 45.18 -55.37 -63.22
N ALA A 35 46.16 -54.47 -63.19
CA ALA A 35 46.50 -53.58 -64.30
C ALA A 35 45.26 -52.83 -64.85
N THR A 36 44.68 -53.29 -65.95
CA THR A 36 43.52 -52.67 -66.63
C THR A 36 42.23 -53.49 -66.53
N THR A 37 42.26 -54.67 -65.92
CA THR A 37 41.09 -55.57 -65.87
C THR A 37 40.47 -55.56 -64.47
N THR A 38 39.17 -55.27 -64.38
CA THR A 38 38.39 -55.39 -63.15
C THR A 38 37.53 -56.64 -63.21
N THR A 39 37.68 -57.53 -62.23
CA THR A 39 36.84 -58.72 -62.06
C THR A 39 35.89 -58.50 -60.89
N TYR A 40 34.59 -58.69 -61.11
CA TYR A 40 33.58 -58.69 -60.05
C TYR A 40 33.33 -60.11 -59.56
N TYR A 41 32.94 -60.24 -58.30
CA TYR A 41 32.64 -61.51 -57.67
C TYR A 41 31.21 -61.51 -57.14
N LYS A 42 30.49 -62.60 -57.44
CA LYS A 42 29.17 -62.90 -56.90
C LYS A 42 29.29 -63.29 -55.43
N GLN A 43 28.15 -63.31 -54.72
CA GLN A 43 28.10 -63.67 -53.30
C GLN A 43 28.64 -65.08 -53.00
N ASN A 44 28.48 -66.02 -53.95
CA ASN A 44 28.96 -67.40 -53.82
C ASN A 44 30.47 -67.56 -54.15
N GLY A 45 31.16 -66.48 -54.52
CA GLY A 45 32.59 -66.47 -54.86
C GLY A 45 32.92 -66.62 -56.35
N ASP A 46 31.93 -66.87 -57.21
CA ASP A 46 32.13 -66.98 -58.65
C ASP A 46 32.41 -65.62 -59.31
N LYS A 47 33.10 -65.63 -60.45
CA LYS A 47 33.23 -64.42 -61.28
C LYS A 47 31.85 -63.98 -61.78
N GLY A 48 31.61 -62.67 -61.75
CA GLY A 48 30.34 -62.07 -62.15
C GLY A 48 30.50 -60.68 -62.75
N ALA A 49 29.44 -59.89 -62.66
CA ALA A 49 29.37 -58.50 -63.11
C ALA A 49 28.99 -57.56 -61.95
N ALA A 50 29.15 -56.25 -62.15
CA ALA A 50 28.73 -55.25 -61.17
C ALA A 50 27.24 -55.33 -60.81
N THR A 51 26.40 -55.82 -61.74
CA THR A 51 24.97 -56.03 -61.54
C THR A 51 24.63 -57.17 -60.57
N ASP A 52 25.58 -58.06 -60.27
CA ASP A 52 25.43 -59.15 -59.31
C ASP A 52 25.60 -58.67 -57.84
N ALA A 53 25.61 -57.35 -57.62
CA ALA A 53 25.71 -56.73 -56.30
C ALA A 53 24.56 -57.15 -55.38
N VAL A 54 24.89 -57.37 -54.10
CA VAL A 54 23.92 -57.71 -53.06
C VAL A 54 23.40 -56.43 -52.42
N GLU A 55 22.08 -56.33 -52.26
CA GLU A 55 21.47 -55.23 -51.51
C GLU A 55 21.68 -55.45 -50.00
N VAL A 56 22.29 -54.46 -49.35
CA VAL A 56 22.54 -54.42 -47.91
C VAL A 56 21.79 -53.24 -47.33
N THR A 57 21.12 -53.46 -46.20
CA THR A 57 20.50 -52.39 -45.42
C THR A 57 21.43 -51.99 -44.30
N ILE A 58 21.87 -50.73 -44.30
CA ILE A 58 22.65 -50.13 -43.21
C ILE A 58 21.66 -49.44 -42.27
N SER A 59 21.74 -49.74 -40.97
CA SER A 59 20.86 -49.20 -39.93
C SER A 59 21.62 -48.37 -38.90
N GLY A 60 20.89 -47.57 -38.12
CA GLY A 60 21.45 -46.76 -37.02
C GLY A 60 21.58 -45.27 -37.36
N PHE A 61 21.02 -44.83 -38.48
CA PHE A 61 20.90 -43.40 -38.77
C PHE A 61 19.81 -42.76 -37.90
N THR A 62 19.97 -41.47 -37.59
CA THR A 62 18.96 -40.70 -36.84
C THR A 62 17.63 -40.72 -37.59
N THR A 63 16.56 -41.08 -36.91
CA THR A 63 15.21 -41.06 -37.51
C THR A 63 14.61 -39.67 -37.44
N SER A 64 13.70 -39.35 -38.37
CA SER A 64 12.95 -38.09 -38.33
C SER A 64 12.18 -37.96 -37.01
N LYS A 65 11.58 -39.06 -36.52
CA LYS A 65 10.90 -39.10 -35.22
C LYS A 65 11.82 -38.68 -34.07
N GLY A 66 13.03 -39.26 -34.01
CA GLY A 66 14.02 -38.93 -32.98
C GLY A 66 14.53 -37.49 -33.06
N ALA A 67 14.69 -36.96 -34.27
CA ALA A 67 15.07 -35.56 -34.47
C ALA A 67 13.97 -34.59 -33.98
N ILE A 68 12.71 -34.89 -34.27
CA ILE A 68 11.56 -34.07 -33.85
C ILE A 68 11.37 -34.10 -32.35
N SER A 69 11.39 -35.28 -31.74
CA SER A 69 11.23 -35.41 -30.28
C SER A 69 12.35 -34.67 -29.54
N LYS A 70 13.58 -34.76 -30.06
CA LYS A 70 14.72 -34.01 -29.53
C LYS A 70 14.49 -32.50 -29.64
N TRP A 71 14.08 -31.99 -30.80
CA TRP A 71 13.78 -30.57 -31.01
C TRP A 71 12.70 -30.04 -30.04
N TYR A 72 11.59 -30.77 -29.85
CA TYR A 72 10.57 -30.39 -28.87
C TYR A 72 11.08 -30.37 -27.43
N SER A 73 11.94 -31.32 -27.07
CA SER A 73 12.49 -31.41 -25.72
C SER A 73 13.58 -30.37 -25.44
N GLU A 74 14.39 -30.00 -26.44
CA GLU A 74 15.57 -29.16 -26.26
C GLU A 74 15.31 -27.70 -26.65
N SER A 75 14.63 -27.47 -27.76
CA SER A 75 14.46 -26.13 -28.37
C SER A 75 13.12 -25.48 -28.06
N VAL A 76 12.06 -26.26 -27.83
CA VAL A 76 10.72 -25.71 -27.51
C VAL A 76 10.53 -25.70 -26.00
N ARG A 77 10.89 -24.59 -25.37
CA ARG A 77 10.83 -24.36 -23.91
C ARG A 77 10.20 -23.01 -23.62
N ASP A 78 9.85 -22.80 -22.35
CA ASP A 78 9.45 -21.49 -21.87
C ASP A 78 10.54 -20.46 -22.18
N ALA A 79 10.11 -19.25 -22.55
CA ALA A 79 11.01 -18.20 -23.03
C ALA A 79 10.63 -16.84 -22.42
N SER A 80 11.58 -15.92 -22.45
CA SER A 80 11.37 -14.54 -21.98
C SER A 80 11.68 -13.54 -23.09
N VAL A 81 10.82 -12.54 -23.24
CA VAL A 81 10.99 -11.42 -24.19
C VAL A 81 11.57 -10.17 -23.52
N ALA A 82 12.02 -10.25 -22.27
CA ALA A 82 12.50 -9.09 -21.51
C ALA A 82 13.67 -8.33 -22.18
N THR A 83 14.48 -9.02 -22.98
CA THR A 83 15.60 -8.43 -23.75
C THR A 83 15.19 -7.99 -25.16
N ASN A 84 13.94 -8.19 -25.55
CA ASN A 84 13.42 -7.78 -26.86
C ASN A 84 12.76 -6.40 -26.74
N GLU A 85 13.39 -5.38 -27.31
CA GLU A 85 12.96 -3.97 -27.19
C GLU A 85 11.55 -3.70 -27.71
N THR A 86 11.05 -4.47 -28.68
CA THR A 86 9.71 -4.26 -29.25
C THR A 86 8.62 -5.01 -28.48
N LEU A 87 8.95 -6.17 -27.91
CA LEU A 87 7.98 -7.01 -27.19
C LEU A 87 7.92 -6.69 -25.69
N LYS A 88 9.02 -6.31 -25.05
CA LYS A 88 9.08 -6.03 -23.60
C LYS A 88 8.20 -4.88 -23.16
N VAL A 89 7.78 -4.02 -24.10
CA VAL A 89 6.91 -2.85 -23.87
C VAL A 89 5.43 -3.13 -24.15
N LYS A 90 5.11 -4.32 -24.67
CA LYS A 90 3.73 -4.71 -24.97
C LYS A 90 3.13 -5.48 -23.82
N LYS A 91 1.79 -5.39 -23.69
CA LYS A 91 1.02 -6.31 -22.86
C LYS A 91 0.82 -7.64 -23.60
N PRO A 92 0.77 -8.79 -22.89
CA PRO A 92 0.46 -10.09 -23.48
C PRO A 92 -0.76 -10.11 -24.41
N SER A 93 -1.84 -9.42 -24.05
CA SER A 93 -3.09 -9.34 -24.83
C SER A 93 -2.94 -8.61 -26.17
N ALA A 94 -1.92 -7.78 -26.33
CA ALA A 94 -1.66 -6.98 -27.53
C ALA A 94 -0.66 -7.65 -28.50
N VAL A 95 -0.23 -8.88 -28.19
CA VAL A 95 0.79 -9.62 -28.93
C VAL A 95 0.14 -10.63 -29.86
N THR A 96 0.62 -10.70 -31.09
CA THR A 96 0.18 -11.67 -32.09
C THR A 96 1.17 -12.83 -32.23
N ALA A 97 0.70 -13.98 -32.71
CA ALA A 97 1.57 -15.14 -32.98
C ALA A 97 2.68 -14.82 -34.01
N GLU A 98 2.42 -13.90 -34.95
CA GLU A 98 3.39 -13.47 -35.96
C GLU A 98 4.63 -12.83 -35.32
N GLU A 99 4.43 -11.98 -34.31
CA GLU A 99 5.50 -11.26 -33.62
C GLU A 99 6.40 -12.18 -32.78
N LEU A 100 5.91 -13.39 -32.48
CA LEU A 100 6.63 -14.40 -31.69
C LEU A 100 7.35 -15.43 -32.56
N LYS A 101 7.23 -15.38 -33.90
CA LYS A 101 7.84 -16.35 -34.82
C LYS A 101 9.35 -16.46 -34.68
N SER A 102 10.04 -15.39 -34.32
CA SER A 102 11.50 -15.39 -34.16
C SER A 102 11.98 -16.14 -32.92
N LEU A 103 11.08 -16.48 -31.98
CA LEU A 103 11.43 -17.19 -30.75
C LEU A 103 11.73 -18.68 -30.99
N PHE A 104 11.22 -19.26 -32.08
CA PHE A 104 11.36 -20.69 -32.37
C PHE A 104 11.75 -20.92 -33.83
N THR A 105 12.82 -21.67 -34.04
CA THR A 105 13.30 -22.05 -35.37
C THR A 105 13.13 -23.55 -35.60
N ALA A 106 12.78 -23.93 -36.83
CA ALA A 106 12.66 -25.33 -37.22
C ALA A 106 14.04 -26.02 -37.17
N PRO A 107 14.11 -27.33 -36.84
CA PRO A 107 15.37 -28.04 -36.79
C PRO A 107 15.99 -28.16 -38.18
N ALA A 108 17.24 -27.68 -38.32
CA ALA A 108 17.95 -27.64 -39.60
C ALA A 108 18.17 -29.02 -40.26
N THR A 109 18.11 -30.10 -39.47
CA THR A 109 18.23 -31.48 -39.96
C THR A 109 16.98 -31.98 -40.69
N LEU A 110 15.84 -31.28 -40.58
CA LEU A 110 14.58 -31.63 -41.24
C LEU A 110 14.29 -30.64 -42.36
N THR A 111 14.84 -30.90 -43.55
CA THR A 111 14.64 -30.07 -44.73
C THR A 111 13.15 -29.92 -45.06
N GLY A 112 12.73 -28.69 -45.37
CA GLY A 112 11.34 -28.38 -45.73
C GLY A 112 10.38 -28.30 -44.53
N SER A 113 10.89 -28.28 -43.29
CA SER A 113 10.07 -28.09 -42.10
C SER A 113 9.92 -26.60 -41.73
N THR A 114 8.78 -26.26 -41.13
CA THR A 114 8.44 -24.92 -40.64
C THR A 114 7.82 -25.00 -39.25
N VAL A 115 7.86 -23.89 -38.51
CA VAL A 115 7.17 -23.74 -37.22
C VAL A 115 5.90 -22.92 -37.43
N GLU A 116 4.77 -23.47 -37.00
CA GLU A 116 3.51 -22.76 -36.86
C GLU A 116 3.26 -22.43 -35.38
N LEU A 117 2.86 -21.19 -35.12
CA LEU A 117 2.59 -20.67 -33.79
C LEU A 117 1.12 -20.29 -33.65
N GLU A 118 0.57 -20.54 -32.48
CA GLU A 118 -0.79 -20.17 -32.12
C GLU A 118 -0.81 -19.72 -30.67
N VAL A 119 -1.29 -18.50 -30.41
CA VAL A 119 -1.52 -18.06 -29.02
C VAL A 119 -2.68 -18.88 -28.47
N VAL A 120 -2.48 -19.52 -27.33
CA VAL A 120 -3.54 -20.31 -26.70
C VAL A 120 -4.64 -19.34 -26.27
N ALA A 121 -5.88 -19.63 -26.67
CA ALA A 121 -7.04 -18.80 -26.32
C ALA A 121 -7.10 -18.54 -24.80
N ASP A 122 -7.44 -17.31 -24.42
CA ASP A 122 -7.58 -16.85 -23.03
C ASP A 122 -6.34 -17.05 -22.15
N SER A 123 -5.17 -17.27 -22.75
CA SER A 123 -3.93 -17.48 -21.98
C SER A 123 -3.15 -16.19 -21.70
N ALA A 124 -3.46 -15.10 -22.40
CA ALA A 124 -2.82 -13.82 -22.19
C ALA A 124 -3.14 -13.30 -20.79
N ASN A 125 -2.11 -13.18 -19.96
CA ASN A 125 -2.21 -12.71 -18.59
C ASN A 125 -1.42 -11.41 -18.45
N ASP A 126 -2.11 -10.30 -18.73
CA ASP A 126 -1.58 -8.95 -18.59
C ASP A 126 -1.18 -8.61 -17.16
N VAL A 127 -1.71 -9.28 -16.14
CA VAL A 127 -1.33 -9.03 -14.73
C VAL A 127 0.05 -9.59 -14.42
N SER A 128 0.33 -10.83 -14.85
CA SER A 128 1.63 -11.46 -14.62
C SER A 128 2.64 -11.27 -15.76
N GLY A 129 2.28 -10.52 -16.81
CA GLY A 129 3.15 -10.23 -17.95
C GLY A 129 3.56 -11.48 -18.74
N ASN A 130 2.66 -12.47 -18.90
CA ASN A 130 2.93 -13.70 -19.64
C ASN A 130 1.72 -14.19 -20.46
N LEU A 131 1.97 -15.09 -21.41
CA LEU A 131 0.95 -15.81 -22.18
C LEU A 131 1.38 -17.25 -22.46
N LYS A 132 0.44 -18.12 -22.88
CA LYS A 132 0.77 -19.46 -23.38
C LYS A 132 0.76 -19.49 -24.90
N LEU A 133 1.78 -20.11 -25.46
CA LEU A 133 1.98 -20.24 -26.91
C LEU A 133 2.08 -21.71 -27.28
N LYS A 134 1.28 -22.12 -28.27
CA LYS A 134 1.36 -23.45 -28.87
C LYS A 134 2.32 -23.42 -30.05
N VAL A 135 3.36 -24.24 -29.99
CA VAL A 135 4.42 -24.35 -30.99
C VAL A 135 4.28 -25.68 -31.73
N THR A 136 4.05 -25.64 -33.04
CA THR A 136 3.80 -26.84 -33.85
C THR A 136 4.80 -26.93 -35.00
N LEU A 137 5.50 -28.05 -35.12
CA LEU A 137 6.35 -28.33 -36.28
C LEU A 137 5.48 -28.89 -37.41
N LYS A 138 5.73 -28.42 -38.62
CA LYS A 138 5.08 -28.85 -39.85
C LYS A 138 6.11 -29.23 -40.90
N GLN A 139 5.82 -30.27 -41.69
CA GLN A 139 6.60 -30.64 -42.86
C GLN A 139 5.67 -31.15 -43.96
N GLY A 140 5.53 -30.39 -45.04
CA GLY A 140 4.45 -30.62 -46.01
C GLY A 140 3.07 -30.49 -45.36
N ASP A 141 2.21 -31.51 -45.51
CA ASP A 141 0.87 -31.58 -44.92
C ASP A 141 0.84 -32.23 -43.52
N ASN A 142 2.00 -32.63 -43.02
CA ASN A 142 2.14 -33.33 -41.75
C ASN A 142 2.45 -32.37 -40.60
N PHE A 143 1.83 -32.63 -39.45
CA PHE A 143 2.12 -31.99 -38.16
C PHE A 143 2.69 -33.03 -37.19
N PHE A 144 3.39 -32.59 -36.17
CA PHE A 144 4.04 -33.52 -35.24
C PHE A 144 3.69 -33.27 -33.78
N LYS A 145 3.55 -34.37 -33.03
CA LYS A 145 3.46 -34.34 -31.56
C LYS A 145 4.85 -34.25 -30.94
N GLU A 146 4.88 -34.01 -29.63
CA GLU A 146 6.13 -33.93 -28.84
C GLU A 146 6.99 -35.20 -28.90
N ASP A 147 6.36 -36.37 -29.05
CA ASP A 147 7.07 -37.65 -29.20
C ASP A 147 7.59 -37.91 -30.63
N GLY A 148 7.38 -36.95 -31.54
CA GLY A 148 7.74 -37.03 -32.95
C GLY A 148 6.77 -37.85 -33.81
N SER A 149 5.64 -38.32 -33.26
CA SER A 149 4.61 -38.97 -34.08
C SER A 149 3.88 -37.98 -34.99
N THR A 150 3.50 -38.46 -36.17
CA THR A 150 2.83 -37.68 -37.20
C THR A 150 1.33 -37.55 -36.92
N VAL A 151 0.78 -36.39 -37.25
CA VAL A 151 -0.63 -36.03 -37.17
C VAL A 151 -1.05 -35.43 -38.49
N LEU A 152 -2.21 -35.85 -38.99
CA LEU A 152 -2.80 -35.30 -40.22
C LEU A 152 -3.40 -33.91 -39.95
N ALA A 153 -3.54 -33.11 -41.00
CA ALA A 153 -4.06 -31.75 -40.89
C ALA A 153 -5.42 -31.63 -40.17
N ALA A 154 -6.31 -32.63 -40.33
CA ALA A 154 -7.61 -32.65 -39.66
C ALA A 154 -7.51 -32.69 -38.13
N ASP A 155 -6.43 -33.25 -37.58
CA ASP A 155 -6.22 -33.46 -36.14
C ASP A 155 -5.12 -32.56 -35.56
N LYS A 156 -4.77 -31.47 -36.27
CA LYS A 156 -3.71 -30.51 -35.90
C LYS A 156 -3.83 -30.01 -34.46
N SER A 157 -5.03 -29.93 -33.90
CA SER A 157 -5.26 -29.54 -32.51
C SER A 157 -4.54 -30.43 -31.49
N THR A 158 -4.19 -31.67 -31.85
CA THR A 158 -3.45 -32.63 -31.00
C THR A 158 -1.93 -32.62 -31.19
N ALA A 159 -1.44 -31.89 -32.20
CA ALA A 159 -0.01 -31.72 -32.46
C ALA A 159 0.58 -30.56 -31.63
N GLY A 160 1.91 -30.44 -31.59
CA GLY A 160 2.58 -29.32 -30.95
C GLY A 160 2.85 -29.48 -29.45
N LYS A 161 3.47 -28.43 -28.90
CA LYS A 161 3.79 -28.27 -27.48
C LYS A 161 3.33 -26.90 -27.01
N THR A 162 2.79 -26.80 -25.80
CA THR A 162 2.46 -25.50 -25.20
C THR A 162 3.60 -25.06 -24.27
N VAL A 163 4.02 -23.81 -24.41
CA VAL A 163 5.05 -23.16 -23.58
C VAL A 163 4.54 -21.83 -23.05
N THR A 164 5.17 -21.33 -22.00
CA THR A 164 4.91 -20.02 -21.41
C THR A 164 5.91 -19.00 -21.94
N ILE A 165 5.42 -17.85 -22.40
CA ILE A 165 6.26 -16.72 -22.80
C ILE A 165 6.05 -15.59 -21.78
N SER A 166 7.13 -15.16 -21.13
CA SER A 166 7.12 -14.13 -20.08
C SER A 166 7.92 -12.88 -20.45
N GLY A 167 7.89 -11.85 -19.61
CA GLY A 167 8.71 -10.65 -19.79
C GLY A 167 8.05 -9.54 -20.61
N PHE A 168 6.73 -9.63 -20.80
CA PHE A 168 5.89 -8.53 -21.29
C PHE A 168 5.61 -7.51 -20.18
N VAL A 169 5.08 -6.34 -20.53
CA VAL A 169 4.60 -5.35 -19.54
C VAL A 169 3.42 -5.94 -18.77
N ALA A 170 3.58 -6.03 -17.45
CA ALA A 170 2.46 -6.29 -16.55
C ALA A 170 1.62 -5.03 -16.38
N SER A 171 0.29 -5.14 -16.40
CA SER A 171 -0.63 -4.09 -15.97
C SER A 171 -1.58 -4.64 -14.92
N ASP A 172 -1.53 -4.06 -13.72
CA ASP A 172 -2.54 -4.28 -12.71
C ASP A 172 -3.77 -3.42 -13.03
N ALA A 173 -4.87 -4.07 -13.40
CA ALA A 173 -6.12 -3.39 -13.74
C ALA A 173 -6.72 -2.58 -12.57
N ASN A 174 -6.35 -2.90 -11.32
CA ASN A 174 -6.80 -2.19 -10.15
C ASN A 174 -5.90 -0.98 -9.80
N ALA A 175 -4.69 -0.87 -10.35
CA ALA A 175 -3.75 0.19 -9.96
C ALA A 175 -4.32 1.59 -10.26
N ALA A 176 -4.82 1.82 -11.48
CA ALA A 176 -5.42 3.10 -11.85
C ALA A 176 -6.72 3.39 -11.07
N LYS A 177 -7.51 2.33 -10.79
CA LYS A 177 -8.75 2.43 -10.01
C LYS A 177 -8.46 2.79 -8.55
N ALA A 178 -7.42 2.21 -7.96
CA ALA A 178 -6.97 2.50 -6.62
C ALA A 178 -6.51 3.97 -6.51
N GLN A 179 -5.69 4.45 -7.44
CA GLN A 179 -5.27 5.86 -7.49
C GLN A 179 -6.47 6.80 -7.54
N ALA A 180 -7.44 6.52 -8.42
CA ALA A 180 -8.66 7.32 -8.55
C ALA A 180 -9.50 7.30 -7.27
N TRP A 181 -9.70 6.14 -6.66
CA TRP A 181 -10.47 5.99 -5.42
C TRP A 181 -9.81 6.70 -4.23
N TYR A 182 -8.49 6.54 -4.02
CA TYR A 182 -7.78 7.27 -2.96
C TYR A 182 -7.84 8.78 -3.18
N THR A 183 -7.70 9.24 -4.43
CA THR A 183 -7.75 10.67 -4.74
C THR A 183 -9.16 11.26 -4.58
N GLY A 184 -10.21 10.50 -4.91
CA GLY A 184 -11.59 10.97 -4.90
C GLY A 184 -12.32 10.78 -3.58
N GLU A 185 -12.21 9.58 -2.99
CA GLU A 185 -13.09 9.13 -1.89
C GLU A 185 -12.39 9.14 -0.53
N VAL A 186 -11.08 8.83 -0.47
CA VAL A 186 -10.32 8.73 0.78
C VAL A 186 -9.80 10.09 1.22
N GLN A 187 -10.72 10.91 1.73
CA GLN A 187 -10.45 12.26 2.22
C GLN A 187 -11.08 12.46 3.60
N ASP A 188 -10.80 13.60 4.23
CA ASP A 188 -11.49 14.02 5.45
C ASP A 188 -12.99 14.19 5.17
N GLN A 189 -13.83 13.70 6.09
CA GLN A 189 -15.29 13.72 5.91
C GLN A 189 -16.00 14.23 7.17
N ILE A 190 -17.21 14.72 6.98
CA ILE A 190 -18.16 15.00 8.07
C ILE A 190 -19.14 13.83 8.12
N VAL A 191 -19.26 13.19 9.29
CA VAL A 191 -20.18 12.09 9.50
C VAL A 191 -21.59 12.61 9.74
N GLU A 192 -22.57 11.91 9.16
CA GLU A 192 -23.99 12.21 9.30
C GLU A 192 -24.78 10.96 9.76
N GLY A 193 -26.07 11.14 10.00
CA GLY A 193 -26.99 10.03 10.30
C GLY A 193 -26.62 9.28 11.58
N THR A 194 -26.58 7.95 11.50
CA THR A 194 -26.37 7.07 12.66
C THR A 194 -25.02 7.32 13.35
N LEU A 195 -23.95 7.55 12.59
CA LEU A 195 -22.61 7.78 13.14
C LEU A 195 -22.54 9.09 13.93
N ALA A 196 -23.19 10.15 13.46
CA ALA A 196 -23.21 11.45 14.14
C ALA A 196 -23.84 11.40 15.55
N THR A 197 -24.70 10.42 15.83
CA THR A 197 -25.29 10.23 17.17
C THR A 197 -24.36 9.55 18.18
N LYS A 198 -23.24 8.99 17.70
CA LYS A 198 -22.28 8.25 18.51
C LYS A 198 -21.09 9.12 18.89
N LYS A 199 -20.45 8.77 20.02
CA LYS A 199 -19.12 9.27 20.35
C LYS A 199 -18.07 8.59 19.48
N ALA A 200 -16.99 9.28 19.14
CA ALA A 200 -15.92 8.70 18.34
C ALA A 200 -15.29 7.47 19.05
N SER A 201 -15.20 7.50 20.38
CA SER A 201 -14.61 6.44 21.20
C SER A 201 -15.37 5.11 21.20
N VAL A 202 -16.63 5.10 20.75
CA VAL A 202 -17.44 3.89 20.67
C VAL A 202 -17.47 3.28 19.26
N ILE A 203 -16.87 3.96 18.28
CA ILE A 203 -16.82 3.47 16.89
C ILE A 203 -15.87 2.28 16.81
N SER A 204 -16.33 1.24 16.12
CA SER A 204 -15.54 0.03 15.87
C SER A 204 -15.47 -0.29 14.38
N GLU A 205 -14.27 -0.62 13.89
CA GLU A 205 -14.02 -1.14 12.53
C GLU A 205 -14.77 -2.44 12.20
N THR A 206 -15.36 -3.11 13.20
CA THR A 206 -16.15 -4.34 13.01
C THR A 206 -17.65 -4.07 13.07
N THR A 207 -18.11 -3.40 14.12
CA THR A 207 -19.55 -3.21 14.38
C THR A 207 -20.13 -2.07 13.55
N ASP A 208 -19.33 -1.04 13.27
CA ASP A 208 -19.74 0.14 12.48
C ASP A 208 -19.24 0.09 11.04
N LYS A 209 -18.65 -1.03 10.63
CA LYS A 209 -18.02 -1.21 9.31
C LYS A 209 -18.94 -0.78 8.16
N THR A 210 -20.20 -1.20 8.19
CA THR A 210 -21.15 -0.89 7.12
C THR A 210 -21.41 0.61 6.98
N GLU A 211 -21.40 1.37 8.07
CA GLU A 211 -21.57 2.83 8.00
C GLU A 211 -20.27 3.52 7.60
N LEU A 212 -19.12 3.01 8.05
CA LEU A 212 -17.81 3.49 7.59
C LEU A 212 -17.58 3.24 6.09
N ASP A 213 -17.98 2.08 5.57
CA ASP A 213 -17.85 1.73 4.16
C ASP A 213 -18.65 2.69 3.26
N LYS A 214 -19.74 3.30 3.77
CA LYS A 214 -20.51 4.31 3.03
C LYS A 214 -19.77 5.64 2.88
N LEU A 215 -18.88 5.97 3.82
CA LEU A 215 -18.08 7.21 3.76
C LEU A 215 -16.96 7.12 2.71
N PHE A 216 -16.53 5.90 2.38
CA PHE A 216 -15.42 5.63 1.48
C PHE A 216 -15.82 4.66 0.36
N ALA A 217 -17.01 4.88 -0.21
CA ALA A 217 -17.64 3.90 -1.09
C ALA A 217 -16.71 3.45 -2.23
N LEU A 218 -16.64 2.13 -2.46
CA LEU A 218 -15.91 1.59 -3.60
C LEU A 218 -16.63 1.96 -4.91
N PRO A 219 -15.90 2.24 -6.01
CA PRO A 219 -16.48 2.55 -7.31
C PRO A 219 -17.42 1.45 -7.80
N THR A 220 -18.51 1.85 -8.45
CA THR A 220 -19.51 0.94 -9.04
C THR A 220 -19.57 1.09 -10.57
N GLY A 221 -20.21 0.15 -11.29
CA GLY A 221 -20.27 0.15 -12.75
C GLY A 221 -18.97 -0.30 -13.45
N ASP A 222 -18.62 0.32 -14.58
CA ASP A 222 -17.46 -0.07 -15.41
C ASP A 222 -16.10 0.11 -14.69
N ASP A 223 -16.07 0.94 -13.64
CA ASP A 223 -14.91 1.20 -12.80
C ASP A 223 -14.82 0.30 -11.56
N THR A 224 -15.70 -0.70 -11.43
CA THR A 224 -15.68 -1.64 -10.29
C THR A 224 -14.34 -2.33 -10.13
N PHE A 225 -13.85 -2.39 -8.90
CA PHE A 225 -12.80 -3.34 -8.55
C PHE A 225 -13.32 -4.79 -8.71
N ASN A 226 -12.41 -5.76 -8.76
CA ASN A 226 -12.78 -7.18 -8.65
C ASN A 226 -13.73 -7.38 -7.44
N PRO A 227 -14.79 -8.22 -7.54
CA PRO A 227 -15.77 -8.45 -6.47
C PRO A 227 -15.22 -8.81 -5.09
N GLU A 228 -13.94 -9.16 -4.96
CA GLU A 228 -13.25 -9.39 -3.68
C GLU A 228 -12.69 -8.10 -3.02
N ALA A 229 -13.00 -6.93 -3.57
CA ALA A 229 -12.53 -5.66 -3.01
C ALA A 229 -13.26 -5.31 -1.71
N THR A 230 -12.47 -4.95 -0.70
CA THR A 230 -12.94 -4.55 0.64
C THR A 230 -12.09 -3.40 1.15
N ILE A 231 -12.63 -2.68 2.12
CA ILE A 231 -11.94 -1.61 2.84
C ILE A 231 -11.57 -2.15 4.21
N GLU A 232 -10.34 -1.93 4.64
CA GLU A 232 -9.90 -2.20 6.01
C GLU A 232 -9.59 -0.87 6.71
N TYR A 233 -9.94 -0.81 8.00
CA TYR A 233 -9.69 0.34 8.86
C TYR A 233 -8.70 -0.05 9.93
N SER A 234 -7.81 0.88 10.31
CA SER A 234 -6.87 0.69 11.41
C SER A 234 -6.53 2.01 12.09
N ASP A 235 -5.77 1.94 13.19
CA ASP A 235 -5.24 3.12 13.90
C ASP A 235 -6.30 4.13 14.34
N LEU A 236 -7.49 3.64 14.74
CA LEU A 236 -8.58 4.46 15.22
C LEU A 236 -8.16 5.26 16.46
N LYS A 237 -8.13 6.59 16.33
CA LYS A 237 -7.83 7.55 17.39
C LYS A 237 -9.01 8.50 17.58
N ALA A 238 -9.82 8.20 18.60
CA ALA A 238 -11.01 8.97 18.92
C ALA A 238 -10.70 10.20 19.77
N ASN A 239 -11.42 11.28 19.47
CA ASN A 239 -11.47 12.49 20.28
C ASN A 239 -12.93 12.91 20.52
N ASP A 240 -13.48 12.46 21.64
CA ASP A 240 -14.85 12.79 22.05
C ASP A 240 -15.02 14.25 22.49
N TYR A 241 -13.92 14.99 22.71
CA TYR A 241 -14.00 16.40 23.05
C TYR A 241 -14.25 17.29 21.83
N THR A 242 -13.73 16.90 20.67
CA THR A 242 -13.94 17.58 19.38
C THR A 242 -14.97 16.88 18.50
N GLY A 243 -15.42 15.67 18.89
CA GLY A 243 -16.32 14.87 18.06
C GLY A 243 -15.63 14.40 16.79
N SER A 244 -14.35 14.00 16.88
CA SER A 244 -13.56 13.58 15.74
C SER A 244 -12.92 12.20 15.92
N LEU A 245 -12.66 11.51 14.80
CA LEU A 245 -12.03 10.20 14.74
C LEU A 245 -10.97 10.21 13.63
N SER A 246 -9.72 10.04 14.01
CA SER A 246 -8.62 9.80 13.06
C SER A 246 -8.53 8.30 12.79
N LEU A 247 -8.39 7.89 11.53
CA LEU A 247 -8.20 6.47 11.19
C LEU A 247 -7.44 6.30 9.86
N THR A 248 -6.86 5.13 9.68
CA THR A 248 -6.21 4.72 8.43
C THR A 248 -7.20 3.91 7.59
N VAL A 249 -7.38 4.28 6.32
CA VAL A 249 -8.25 3.59 5.35
C VAL A 249 -7.39 2.87 4.32
N ALA A 250 -7.50 1.54 4.24
CA ALA A 250 -6.72 0.71 3.32
C ALA A 250 -7.62 -0.05 2.34
N LEU A 251 -7.27 -0.01 1.05
CA LEU A 251 -7.91 -0.83 0.02
C LEU A 251 -7.29 -2.22 -0.04
N LYS A 252 -8.13 -3.24 0.05
CA LYS A 252 -7.75 -4.65 -0.13
C LYS A 252 -8.54 -5.26 -1.28
N VAL A 253 -7.85 -5.93 -2.20
CA VAL A 253 -8.49 -6.67 -3.30
C VAL A 253 -7.95 -8.10 -3.28
N GLY A 254 -8.81 -9.06 -2.95
CA GLY A 254 -8.39 -10.44 -2.67
C GLY A 254 -7.40 -10.49 -1.51
N ASN A 255 -6.20 -11.03 -1.75
CA ASN A 255 -5.13 -11.18 -0.75
C ASN A 255 -4.06 -10.07 -0.77
N LYS A 256 -4.30 -8.99 -1.51
CA LYS A 256 -3.31 -7.91 -1.71
C LYS A 256 -3.91 -6.55 -1.34
N TYR A 257 -3.03 -5.63 -0.98
CA TYR A 257 -3.38 -4.23 -0.71
C TYR A 257 -2.91 -3.32 -1.83
N TYR A 258 -3.57 -2.17 -1.96
CA TYR A 258 -3.16 -1.12 -2.88
C TYR A 258 -2.90 0.16 -2.10
N ASP A 259 -1.79 0.84 -2.40
CA ASP A 259 -1.53 2.19 -1.90
C ASP A 259 -2.10 3.26 -2.83
N LYS A 260 -2.05 4.53 -2.39
CA LYS A 260 -2.56 5.68 -3.15
C LYS A 260 -1.92 5.87 -4.53
N ASP A 261 -0.73 5.32 -4.74
CA ASP A 261 0.00 5.40 -6.02
C ASP A 261 -0.33 4.18 -6.91
N GLY A 262 -1.27 3.33 -6.48
CA GLY A 262 -1.73 2.14 -7.20
C GLY A 262 -0.76 0.96 -7.12
N ASN A 263 0.24 0.99 -6.24
CA ASN A 263 1.16 -0.12 -6.07
C ASN A 263 0.50 -1.25 -5.28
N GLN A 264 0.68 -2.48 -5.75
CA GLN A 264 0.22 -3.67 -5.03
C GLN A 264 1.21 -4.07 -3.93
N LEU A 265 0.70 -4.39 -2.75
CA LEU A 265 1.47 -4.67 -1.53
C LEU A 265 0.98 -5.94 -0.82
N ASP A 266 1.88 -6.60 -0.10
CA ASP A 266 1.59 -7.77 0.75
C ASP A 266 1.04 -7.40 2.14
N ALA A 267 1.17 -6.13 2.54
CA ALA A 267 0.73 -5.62 3.82
C ALA A 267 -0.12 -4.36 3.64
N ALA A 268 -1.03 -4.13 4.59
CA ALA A 268 -1.89 -2.96 4.60
C ALA A 268 -1.04 -1.68 4.66
N LYS A 269 -1.33 -0.76 3.74
CA LYS A 269 -0.78 0.60 3.71
C LYS A 269 -1.89 1.50 3.20
N GLY A 270 -2.61 2.09 4.14
CA GLY A 270 -3.72 3.00 3.86
C GLY A 270 -3.31 4.46 3.99
N GLU A 271 -4.29 5.32 3.74
CA GLU A 271 -4.17 6.76 3.95
C GLU A 271 -4.89 7.16 5.24
N LYS A 272 -4.29 8.11 5.96
CA LYS A 272 -4.86 8.63 7.20
C LYS A 272 -5.86 9.74 6.87
N VAL A 273 -7.05 9.66 7.44
CA VAL A 273 -8.13 10.64 7.29
C VAL A 273 -8.70 11.03 8.65
N GLU A 274 -9.29 12.22 8.73
CA GLU A 274 -10.03 12.70 9.88
C GLU A 274 -11.53 12.73 9.58
N LEU A 275 -12.31 12.03 10.41
CA LEU A 275 -13.75 12.09 10.40
C LEU A 275 -14.23 13.03 11.51
N THR A 276 -15.10 13.99 11.19
CA THR A 276 -15.65 14.97 12.17
C THR A 276 -17.18 14.90 12.21
N GLY A 277 -17.82 15.46 13.25
CA GLY A 277 -19.28 15.49 13.34
C GLY A 277 -19.90 14.40 14.24
N PHE A 278 -19.07 13.67 14.99
CA PHE A 278 -19.54 12.78 16.05
C PHE A 278 -20.07 13.56 17.25
N ALA A 279 -20.84 12.89 18.11
CA ALA A 279 -21.31 13.46 19.36
C ALA A 279 -20.15 13.82 20.30
N ASP A 280 -20.04 15.10 20.66
CA ASP A 280 -18.92 15.63 21.45
C ASP A 280 -19.30 15.88 22.94
N TYR A 281 -18.44 16.59 23.67
CA TYR A 281 -18.69 17.04 25.04
C TYR A 281 -19.01 18.54 25.15
N LYS A 282 -19.24 19.24 24.04
CA LYS A 282 -19.37 20.69 23.99
C LYS A 282 -20.47 21.22 24.92
N GLU A 283 -21.66 20.61 24.89
CA GLU A 283 -22.78 21.04 25.74
C GLU A 283 -22.54 20.74 27.24
N ALA A 284 -21.83 19.66 27.55
CA ALA A 284 -21.44 19.36 28.93
C ALA A 284 -20.42 20.38 29.47
N ILE A 285 -19.45 20.79 28.64
CA ILE A 285 -18.46 21.82 29.00
C ILE A 285 -19.14 23.18 29.19
N LYS A 286 -20.05 23.57 28.28
CA LYS A 286 -20.87 24.79 28.44
C LYS A 286 -21.63 24.78 29.77
N THR A 287 -22.26 23.66 30.10
CA THR A 287 -23.00 23.48 31.35
C THR A 287 -22.08 23.65 32.57
N TRP A 288 -20.87 23.10 32.52
CA TRP A 288 -19.88 23.27 33.58
C TRP A 288 -19.45 24.75 33.72
N TYR A 289 -19.12 25.43 32.61
CA TYR A 289 -18.78 26.86 32.63
C TYR A 289 -19.93 27.75 33.12
N ALA A 290 -21.18 27.37 32.88
CA ALA A 290 -22.34 28.09 33.42
C ALA A 290 -22.37 28.09 34.95
N ALA A 291 -21.88 27.02 35.59
CA ALA A 291 -21.75 26.92 37.05
C ALA A 291 -20.54 27.68 37.63
N VAL A 292 -19.57 28.06 36.80
CA VAL A 292 -18.45 28.93 37.19
C VAL A 292 -18.97 30.38 37.28
N VAL A 293 -19.29 30.80 38.51
CA VAL A 293 -19.86 32.13 38.82
C VAL A 293 -19.02 32.85 39.86
N ASN A 294 -19.28 34.14 40.06
CA ASN A 294 -18.65 34.93 41.12
C ASN A 294 -18.84 34.24 42.50
N LYS A 295 -17.81 34.33 43.34
CA LYS A 295 -17.79 33.75 44.69
C LYS A 295 -17.46 34.80 45.73
N THR A 296 -17.70 34.45 46.99
CA THR A 296 -17.23 35.21 48.15
C THR A 296 -16.15 34.40 48.84
N ALA A 297 -15.14 35.08 49.37
CA ALA A 297 -14.08 34.49 50.17
C ALA A 297 -14.64 33.72 51.37
N THR A 298 -14.09 32.55 51.64
CA THR A 298 -14.35 31.78 52.88
C THR A 298 -13.77 32.51 54.09
N GLU A 299 -14.20 32.16 55.30
CA GLU A 299 -13.73 32.84 56.53
C GLU A 299 -12.21 32.91 56.65
N ASP A 300 -11.50 31.83 56.32
CA ASP A 300 -10.03 31.78 56.35
C ASP A 300 -9.37 32.76 55.36
N LEU A 301 -10.04 33.05 54.25
CA LEU A 301 -9.55 33.97 53.22
C LEU A 301 -9.92 35.43 53.50
N LYS A 302 -11.00 35.70 54.25
CA LYS A 302 -11.45 37.07 54.55
C LYS A 302 -10.42 37.91 55.32
N SER A 303 -9.58 37.26 56.12
CA SER A 303 -8.51 37.93 56.89
C SER A 303 -7.24 38.23 56.06
N LYS A 304 -7.14 37.68 54.85
CA LYS A 304 -5.97 37.80 53.97
C LYS A 304 -6.14 38.95 52.99
N ALA A 305 -5.03 39.59 52.63
CA ALA A 305 -5.00 40.47 51.46
C ALA A 305 -5.17 39.63 50.18
N ALA A 306 -5.86 40.15 49.18
CA ALA A 306 -6.16 39.45 47.94
C ALA A 306 -4.88 38.97 47.22
N SER A 307 -3.80 39.74 47.27
CA SER A 307 -2.48 39.43 46.69
C SER A 307 -1.78 38.24 47.35
N THR A 308 -2.21 37.81 48.53
CA THR A 308 -1.64 36.67 49.26
C THR A 308 -2.40 35.37 49.03
N ALA A 309 -3.53 35.40 48.32
CA ALA A 309 -4.31 34.20 47.99
C ALA A 309 -3.56 33.34 46.96
N THR A 310 -3.50 32.03 47.20
CA THR A 310 -2.88 31.07 46.28
C THR A 310 -3.88 30.52 45.27
N SER A 311 -3.38 30.02 44.13
CA SER A 311 -4.23 29.38 43.13
C SER A 311 -5.01 28.20 43.69
N ASP A 312 -4.43 27.40 44.60
CA ASP A 312 -5.11 26.23 45.17
C ASP A 312 -6.28 26.63 46.10
N GLU A 313 -6.09 27.67 46.92
CA GLU A 313 -7.15 28.21 47.78
C GLU A 313 -8.33 28.73 46.96
N ILE A 314 -8.05 29.47 45.88
CA ILE A 314 -9.09 29.98 44.98
C ILE A 314 -9.74 28.85 44.19
N LYS A 315 -8.94 27.88 43.70
CA LYS A 315 -9.41 26.72 42.94
C LYS A 315 -10.41 25.88 43.74
N ALA A 316 -10.21 25.76 45.05
CA ALA A 316 -11.12 25.04 45.95
C ALA A 316 -12.53 25.66 46.06
N LEU A 317 -12.73 26.92 45.64
CA LEU A 317 -14.04 27.58 45.65
C LEU A 317 -14.95 27.16 44.48
N PHE A 318 -14.39 26.46 43.48
CA PHE A 318 -15.09 26.03 42.27
C PHE A 318 -15.27 24.52 42.24
N THR A 319 -16.37 24.08 41.62
CA THR A 319 -16.66 22.65 41.45
C THR A 319 -15.81 22.09 40.30
N ALA A 320 -15.02 21.06 40.59
CA ALA A 320 -14.26 20.36 39.57
C ALA A 320 -15.19 19.68 38.54
N PRO A 321 -14.75 19.55 37.28
CA PRO A 321 -15.49 18.77 36.28
C PRO A 321 -15.74 17.32 36.72
N VAL A 322 -16.93 16.81 36.42
CA VAL A 322 -17.34 15.45 36.79
C VAL A 322 -16.72 14.45 35.81
N GLN A 323 -15.78 13.64 36.29
CA GLN A 323 -15.00 12.71 35.46
C GLN A 323 -15.84 11.65 34.73
N THR A 324 -17.01 11.29 35.25
CA THR A 324 -17.90 10.31 34.58
C THR A 324 -18.59 10.88 33.34
N THR A 325 -18.72 12.21 33.24
CA THR A 325 -19.34 12.90 32.08
C THR A 325 -18.32 13.68 31.26
N LEU A 326 -17.16 14.01 31.84
CA LEU A 326 -16.04 14.72 31.22
C LEU A 326 -14.74 13.99 31.61
N PRO A 327 -14.42 12.85 30.98
CA PRO A 327 -13.27 12.03 31.37
C PRO A 327 -11.93 12.74 31.11
N ASN A 328 -10.93 12.53 31.98
CA ASN A 328 -9.60 13.13 31.86
C ASN A 328 -9.63 14.66 31.79
N SER A 329 -10.62 15.27 32.44
CA SER A 329 -10.76 16.72 32.50
C SER A 329 -10.21 17.30 33.79
N GLU A 330 -9.78 18.54 33.71
CA GLU A 330 -9.36 19.34 34.85
C GLU A 330 -9.66 20.81 34.58
N PHE A 331 -9.31 21.67 35.53
CA PHE A 331 -9.34 23.11 35.30
C PHE A 331 -8.18 23.81 36.00
N SER A 332 -7.77 24.95 35.48
CA SER A 332 -6.78 25.83 36.08
C SER A 332 -7.39 27.20 36.39
N VAL A 333 -6.72 27.93 37.28
CA VAL A 333 -7.07 29.31 37.62
C VAL A 333 -5.84 30.19 37.49
N SER A 334 -6.00 31.38 36.91
CA SER A 334 -4.99 32.45 36.96
C SER A 334 -5.59 33.68 37.63
N LEU A 335 -4.81 34.27 38.53
CA LEU A 335 -5.29 35.26 39.49
C LEU A 335 -4.78 36.67 39.15
N THR A 336 -5.62 37.67 39.35
CA THR A 336 -5.22 39.09 39.36
C THR A 336 -5.87 39.74 40.58
N ALA A 337 -5.04 40.06 41.57
CA ALA A 337 -5.50 40.61 42.85
C ALA A 337 -5.70 42.13 42.80
N ASP A 338 -6.68 42.62 43.56
CA ASP A 338 -6.95 44.02 43.83
C ASP A 338 -7.15 44.19 45.35
N ASP A 339 -6.04 44.43 46.07
CA ASP A 339 -6.03 44.56 47.54
C ASP A 339 -6.83 45.77 48.03
N ALA A 340 -6.90 46.83 47.21
CA ALA A 340 -7.66 48.03 47.54
C ALA A 340 -9.17 47.75 47.56
N LYS A 341 -9.64 46.84 46.69
CA LYS A 341 -11.05 46.40 46.69
C LYS A 341 -11.33 45.15 47.52
N GLY A 342 -10.29 44.42 47.95
CA GLY A 342 -10.46 43.11 48.57
C GLY A 342 -11.06 42.09 47.58
N GLU A 343 -10.63 42.16 46.31
CA GLU A 343 -11.13 41.31 45.22
C GLU A 343 -9.99 40.56 44.52
N VAL A 344 -10.26 39.35 44.05
CA VAL A 344 -9.42 38.63 43.08
C VAL A 344 -10.23 38.40 41.82
N SER A 345 -9.72 38.87 40.68
CA SER A 345 -10.20 38.47 39.36
C SER A 345 -9.59 37.11 39.01
N VAL A 346 -10.44 36.13 38.72
CA VAL A 346 -10.06 34.73 38.51
C VAL A 346 -10.44 34.33 37.11
N LYS A 347 -9.45 34.04 36.28
CA LYS A 347 -9.66 33.43 34.97
C LYS A 347 -9.58 31.92 35.13
N VAL A 348 -10.70 31.25 34.87
CA VAL A 348 -10.89 29.81 34.99
C VAL A 348 -10.81 29.18 33.60
N VAL A 349 -9.95 28.18 33.42
CA VAL A 349 -9.77 27.48 32.14
C VAL A 349 -10.04 26.00 32.32
N PHE A 350 -11.05 25.49 31.61
CA PHE A 350 -11.30 24.05 31.46
C PHE A 350 -10.29 23.45 30.49
N SER A 351 -9.79 22.26 30.83
CA SER A 351 -8.90 21.51 29.96
C SER A 351 -9.13 20.02 30.06
N ALA A 352 -8.80 19.28 29.00
CA ALA A 352 -8.84 17.83 29.00
C ALA A 352 -7.61 17.24 28.31
N THR A 353 -7.22 16.03 28.68
CA THR A 353 -6.10 15.33 28.05
C THR A 353 -6.62 14.22 27.14
N VAL A 354 -6.28 14.30 25.85
CA VAL A 354 -6.61 13.33 24.80
C VAL A 354 -5.31 12.93 24.09
N ASP A 355 -5.02 11.62 24.00
CA ASP A 355 -3.78 11.09 23.43
C ASP A 355 -2.51 11.82 23.95
N SER A 356 -2.42 11.98 25.28
CA SER A 356 -1.35 12.72 25.97
C SER A 356 -1.24 14.22 25.65
N THR A 357 -2.16 14.77 24.85
CA THR A 357 -2.20 16.18 24.49
C THR A 357 -3.24 16.90 25.34
N LYS A 358 -2.83 17.99 25.99
CA LYS A 358 -3.74 18.85 26.77
C LYS A 358 -4.44 19.83 25.84
N MET A 359 -5.76 19.79 25.85
CA MET A 359 -6.65 20.66 25.07
C MET A 359 -7.35 21.62 26.02
N ASN A 360 -7.42 22.90 25.67
CA ASN A 360 -8.14 23.91 26.45
C ASN A 360 -9.44 24.30 25.73
N PHE A 361 -10.47 24.64 26.50
CA PHE A 361 -11.79 24.93 25.94
C PHE A 361 -12.30 26.27 26.43
N ASN A 362 -12.95 27.01 25.53
CA ASN A 362 -13.61 28.27 25.86
C ASN A 362 -14.98 28.05 26.52
N GLU A 363 -15.61 29.13 26.96
CA GLU A 363 -16.93 29.09 27.63
C GLU A 363 -18.05 28.49 26.77
N ASN A 364 -17.90 28.49 25.45
CA ASN A 364 -18.83 27.89 24.50
C ASN A 364 -18.56 26.39 24.27
N GLY A 365 -17.65 25.79 25.04
CA GLY A 365 -17.28 24.38 24.96
C GLY A 365 -16.51 23.99 23.70
N SER A 366 -16.10 24.96 22.88
CA SER A 366 -15.26 24.71 21.70
C SER A 366 -13.79 24.69 22.10
N LEU A 367 -12.98 23.96 21.32
CA LEU A 367 -11.52 24.00 21.43
C LEU A 367 -11.02 25.43 21.26
N ASP A 368 -10.04 25.81 22.08
CA ASP A 368 -9.40 27.11 22.07
C ASP A 368 -7.91 26.93 21.73
N GLU A 369 -7.58 27.08 20.46
CA GLU A 369 -6.26 26.79 19.88
C GLU A 369 -5.19 27.87 20.19
N GLY A 370 -5.54 28.95 20.88
CA GLY A 370 -4.61 30.02 21.22
C GLY A 370 -3.64 29.66 22.36
N GLU A 371 -2.42 30.22 22.34
CA GLU A 371 -1.42 30.09 23.43
C GLU A 371 -1.94 30.57 24.79
N THR A 372 -2.98 31.42 24.80
CA THR A 372 -3.67 31.86 26.02
C THR A 372 -5.16 31.55 25.92
N ALA A 373 -5.55 30.35 26.37
CA ALA A 373 -6.96 29.96 26.43
C ALA A 373 -7.83 31.05 27.06
N THR A 374 -8.88 31.49 26.38
CA THR A 374 -9.78 32.59 26.75
C THR A 374 -10.49 32.32 28.07
N GLY A 375 -10.91 31.08 28.31
CA GLY A 375 -11.55 30.64 29.55
C GLY A 375 -12.75 31.50 29.95
N LYS A 376 -13.07 31.53 31.25
CA LYS A 376 -14.09 32.40 31.83
C LYS A 376 -13.52 33.20 32.98
N THR A 377 -13.74 34.52 33.00
CA THR A 377 -13.32 35.39 34.09
C THR A 377 -14.46 35.65 35.07
N VAL A 378 -14.23 35.40 36.35
CA VAL A 378 -15.16 35.66 37.46
C VAL A 378 -14.43 36.39 38.59
N LYS A 379 -15.18 36.92 39.57
CA LYS A 379 -14.62 37.59 40.74
C LYS A 379 -14.81 36.77 42.01
N VAL A 380 -13.79 36.81 42.87
CA VAL A 380 -13.90 36.38 44.27
C VAL A 380 -13.73 37.63 45.15
N SER A 381 -14.77 38.01 45.87
CA SER A 381 -14.80 39.21 46.72
C SER A 381 -14.82 38.87 48.21
N GLY A 382 -14.48 39.84 49.05
CA GLY A 382 -14.54 39.72 50.51
C GLY A 382 -13.20 39.42 51.16
N PHE A 383 -12.09 39.59 50.45
CA PHE A 383 -10.75 39.65 51.07
C PHE A 383 -10.61 40.91 51.92
N LYS A 384 -9.55 40.94 52.73
CA LYS A 384 -9.21 42.10 53.54
C LYS A 384 -8.96 43.32 52.65
N ASN A 385 -9.73 44.38 52.86
CA ASN A 385 -9.52 45.66 52.20
C ASN A 385 -8.39 46.42 52.90
N THR A 386 -7.24 46.55 52.24
CA THR A 386 -6.06 47.23 52.80
C THR A 386 -6.13 48.75 52.65
N SER A 387 -6.92 49.27 51.71
CA SER A 387 -7.11 50.72 51.53
C SER A 387 -7.83 51.34 52.73
N ALA A 388 -8.84 50.66 53.29
CA ALA A 388 -9.54 51.13 54.49
C ALA A 388 -8.62 51.22 55.72
N GLU A 389 -7.66 50.29 55.86
CA GLU A 389 -6.67 50.34 56.95
C GLU A 389 -5.64 51.44 56.72
N GLN A 390 -5.20 51.64 55.48
CA GLN A 390 -4.29 52.73 55.12
C GLN A 390 -4.96 54.10 55.30
N GLU A 391 -6.23 54.24 54.94
CA GLU A 391 -7.03 55.44 55.18
C GLU A 391 -7.21 55.71 56.69
N GLN A 392 -7.51 54.68 57.49
CA GLN A 392 -7.62 54.82 58.94
C GLN A 392 -6.27 55.12 59.61
N ALA A 393 -5.18 54.52 59.14
CA ALA A 393 -3.83 54.78 59.61
C ALA A 393 -3.37 56.20 59.24
N ALA A 394 -3.62 56.64 58.00
CA ALA A 394 -3.37 57.99 57.55
C ALA A 394 -4.20 58.99 58.36
N LYS A 395 -5.48 58.70 58.59
CA LYS A 395 -6.33 59.53 59.45
C LYS A 395 -5.78 59.63 60.87
N THR A 396 -5.38 58.51 61.47
CA THR A 396 -4.78 58.49 62.82
C THR A 396 -3.47 59.28 62.86
N TRP A 397 -2.64 59.18 61.81
CA TRP A 397 -1.41 59.96 61.68
C TRP A 397 -1.69 61.47 61.55
N TYR A 398 -2.64 61.86 60.70
CA TYR A 398 -3.06 63.25 60.54
C TYR A 398 -3.67 63.83 61.82
N ASP A 399 -4.51 63.07 62.51
CA ASP A 399 -5.12 63.49 63.78
C ASP A 399 -4.07 63.62 64.90
N ALA A 400 -2.91 62.94 64.79
CA ALA A 400 -1.80 63.01 65.75
C ALA A 400 -0.78 64.13 65.47
N LEU A 401 -0.90 64.87 64.35
CA LEU A 401 -0.03 66.00 64.05
C LEU A 401 -0.36 67.19 64.98
N PRO A 402 0.63 67.80 65.65
CA PRO A 402 0.39 68.98 66.49
C PRO A 402 -0.05 70.18 65.65
N SER A 403 -1.04 70.95 66.14
CA SER A 403 -1.64 72.08 65.42
C SER A 403 -0.73 73.31 65.25
N THR A 404 0.43 73.32 65.91
CA THR A 404 1.46 74.38 65.79
C THR A 404 2.86 73.79 65.95
N PHE A 405 3.74 74.02 64.98
CA PHE A 405 5.16 73.66 65.07
C PHE A 405 5.97 74.89 65.51
N ALA A 406 6.76 74.77 66.59
CA ALA A 406 7.79 75.75 66.92
C ALA A 406 9.00 75.53 65.99
N ALA A 407 9.48 76.59 65.35
CA ALA A 407 10.40 76.55 64.20
C ALA A 407 11.79 75.96 64.48
N ASP A 408 12.12 75.63 65.72
CA ASP A 408 13.46 75.29 66.20
C ASP A 408 13.59 73.88 66.80
N THR A 409 12.55 73.05 66.75
CA THR A 409 12.58 71.70 67.32
C THR A 409 13.06 70.63 66.32
N GLU A 410 13.72 69.58 66.82
CA GLU A 410 14.16 68.40 66.03
C GLU A 410 13.01 67.79 65.21
N SER A 411 11.79 67.83 65.74
CA SER A 411 10.58 67.39 65.06
C SER A 411 10.31 68.13 63.74
N ALA A 412 10.63 69.43 63.65
CA ALA A 412 10.48 70.21 62.41
C ALA A 412 11.56 69.86 61.36
N LYS A 413 12.77 69.49 61.80
CA LYS A 413 13.84 69.02 60.91
C LYS A 413 13.52 67.63 60.34
N LYS A 414 12.97 66.74 61.17
CA LYS A 414 12.54 65.40 60.75
C LYS A 414 11.42 65.46 59.71
N LEU A 415 10.39 66.30 59.95
CA LEU A 415 9.32 66.54 58.99
C LEU A 415 9.85 67.09 57.65
N ALA A 416 10.75 68.08 57.68
CA ALA A 416 11.37 68.64 56.47
C ALA A 416 12.27 67.64 55.71
N SER A 417 12.82 66.63 56.40
CA SER A 417 13.60 65.56 55.77
C SER A 417 12.75 64.49 55.09
N GLU A 418 11.54 64.23 55.60
CA GLU A 418 10.60 63.25 55.03
C GLU A 418 9.85 63.79 53.80
N PHE A 419 9.78 65.11 53.61
CA PHE A 419 9.25 65.76 52.40
C PHE A 419 10.32 66.11 51.35
N LYS A 420 11.59 65.76 51.58
CA LYS A 420 12.67 65.88 50.59
C LYS A 420 12.92 64.54 49.87
N THR A 421 11.97 64.16 49.03
CA THR A 421 12.20 63.35 47.81
C THR A 421 11.08 63.64 46.83
#